data_AF-T0T265-F1
#
_entry.id   AF-T0T265-F1
#
_cell.length_a   1.000
_cell.length_b   1.000
_cell.length_c   1.000
_cell.angle_alpha   90.00
_cell.angle_beta   90.00
_cell.angle_gamma   90.00
#
_symmetry.space_group_name_H-M   'P 1'
#
loop_
_entity.id
_entity.type
_entity.pdbx_description
1 polymer ?
#
loop_
_entity_poly.entity_id
_entity_poly.type
_entity_poly.pdbx_seq_one_letter_code
_entity_poly.pdbx_strand_id
1 'polypeptide(L)'
;MKHLNFISLFTLSLLSFSASAEYRVYQYFVKSKMERFSATGNYLVTSTLDPVSYLSYHGGNEAIAIDLLRTWTCRGYTGASKEHCNPPLEESKILEGSANL
;
A
#
# COMPACT_ATOMS: atom_id res chain seq x y z
N MET A 1 -12.59 -2.73 47.99
CA MET A 1 -12.78 -1.78 46.87
C MET A 1 -11.55 -1.64 45.95
N LYS A 2 -10.68 -2.67 45.79
CA LYS A 2 -9.53 -2.64 44.86
C LYS A 2 -9.75 -3.52 43.61
N HIS A 3 -10.55 -4.58 43.73
CA HIS A 3 -10.90 -5.47 42.61
C HIS A 3 -11.82 -4.83 41.55
N LEU A 4 -12.57 -3.78 41.92
CA LEU A 4 -13.44 -3.05 40.99
C LEU A 4 -12.64 -2.34 39.87
N ASN A 5 -11.42 -1.88 40.19
CA ASN A 5 -10.53 -1.24 39.22
C ASN A 5 -9.90 -2.24 38.25
N PHE A 6 -9.69 -3.50 38.68
CA PHE A 6 -9.08 -4.55 37.84
C PHE A 6 -10.08 -5.08 36.80
N ILE A 7 -11.34 -5.23 37.19
CA ILE A 7 -12.44 -5.59 36.27
C ILE A 7 -12.61 -4.49 35.24
N SER A 8 -12.58 -3.22 35.66
CA SER A 8 -12.68 -2.07 34.76
C SER A 8 -11.56 -2.03 33.70
N LEU A 9 -10.32 -2.35 34.10
CA LEU A 9 -9.17 -2.45 33.20
C LEU A 9 -9.30 -3.60 32.20
N PHE A 10 -9.80 -4.76 32.65
CA PHE A 10 -10.04 -5.92 31.81
C PHE A 10 -11.16 -5.68 30.78
N THR A 11 -12.24 -4.99 31.17
CA THR A 11 -13.30 -4.60 30.22
C THR A 11 -12.82 -3.60 29.16
N LEU A 12 -11.86 -2.73 29.47
CA LEU A 12 -11.35 -1.75 28.51
C LEU A 12 -10.47 -2.40 27.42
N SER A 13 -9.74 -3.48 27.74
CA SER A 13 -8.91 -4.18 26.75
C SER A 13 -9.73 -5.00 25.74
N LEU A 14 -10.96 -5.39 26.10
CA LEU A 14 -11.85 -6.21 25.26
C LEU A 14 -12.60 -5.41 24.18
N LEU A 15 -12.43 -4.08 24.10
CA LEU A 15 -13.11 -3.24 23.11
C LEU A 15 -12.29 -2.99 21.82
N SER A 16 -11.10 -3.59 21.69
CA SER A 16 -10.14 -3.29 20.62
C SER A 16 -10.35 -4.06 19.29
N PHE A 17 -11.46 -4.78 19.11
CA PHE A 17 -11.57 -5.82 18.06
C PHE A 17 -11.95 -5.33 16.66
N SER A 18 -12.03 -4.02 16.39
CA SER A 18 -12.49 -3.53 15.08
C SER A 18 -11.68 -2.34 14.57
N ALA A 19 -10.38 -2.55 14.37
CA ALA A 19 -9.56 -1.64 13.58
C ALA A 19 -9.63 -2.05 12.09
N SER A 20 -10.37 -1.29 11.29
CA SER A 20 -10.23 -1.37 9.83
C SER A 20 -9.06 -0.48 9.43
N ALA A 21 -8.07 -1.06 8.76
CA ALA A 21 -6.98 -0.30 8.17
C ALA A 21 -7.33 0.04 6.73
N GLU A 22 -6.97 1.25 6.31
CA GLU A 22 -6.92 1.62 4.89
C GLU A 22 -5.47 1.97 4.57
N TYR A 23 -5.03 1.62 3.37
CA TYR A 23 -3.71 1.96 2.87
C TYR A 23 -3.80 2.45 1.44
N ARG A 24 -2.84 3.28 1.05
CA ARG A 24 -2.77 3.81 -0.31
C ARG A 24 -1.73 3.05 -1.11
N VAL A 25 -2.08 2.76 -2.36
CA VAL A 25 -1.19 2.15 -3.33
C VAL A 25 -0.88 3.19 -4.41
N TYR A 26 0.34 3.14 -4.90
CA TYR A 26 0.88 4.01 -5.92
C TYR A 26 1.48 3.15 -7.02
N GLN A 27 1.27 3.55 -8.27
CA GLN A 27 1.97 2.97 -9.40
C GLN A 27 2.90 4.02 -10.00
N TYR A 28 4.17 3.65 -10.13
CA TYR A 28 5.22 4.50 -10.67
C TYR A 28 5.76 3.95 -11.97
N PHE A 29 6.16 4.86 -12.85
CA PHE A 29 7.15 4.58 -13.88
C PHE A 29 8.52 5.04 -13.38
N VAL A 30 9.41 4.09 -13.15
CA VAL A 30 10.74 4.33 -12.58
C VAL A 30 11.76 4.45 -13.70
N LYS A 31 12.61 5.48 -13.59
CA LYS A 31 13.70 5.77 -14.53
C LYS A 31 15.03 5.76 -13.78
N SER A 32 16.00 5.00 -14.25
CA SER A 32 17.36 5.06 -13.69
C SER A 32 18.04 6.34 -14.13
N LYS A 33 18.70 7.03 -13.20
CA LYS A 33 19.60 8.17 -13.52
C LYS A 33 21.07 7.76 -13.52
N MET A 34 21.39 6.57 -13.04
CA MET A 34 22.76 6.08 -12.94
C MET A 34 23.08 5.16 -14.12
N GLU A 35 23.93 5.63 -15.04
CA GLU A 35 24.35 4.86 -16.21
C GLU A 35 25.02 3.52 -15.83
N ARG A 36 25.77 3.47 -14.71
CA ARG A 36 26.44 2.26 -14.23
C ARG A 36 25.52 1.18 -13.64
N PHE A 37 24.31 1.55 -13.20
CA PHE A 37 23.33 0.62 -12.60
C PHE A 37 22.10 0.43 -13.50
N SER A 38 22.15 0.91 -14.75
CA SER A 38 21.07 0.85 -15.73
C SER A 38 20.69 -0.57 -16.19
N ALA A 39 21.24 -1.62 -15.57
CA ALA A 39 20.96 -3.01 -15.93
C ALA A 39 19.47 -3.38 -15.83
N THR A 40 18.69 -2.67 -15.01
CA THR A 40 17.24 -2.88 -14.84
C THR A 40 16.35 -2.01 -15.74
N GLY A 41 16.91 -1.04 -16.49
CA GLY A 41 16.14 -0.18 -17.39
C GLY A 41 15.02 0.62 -16.72
N ASN A 42 14.13 1.20 -17.53
CA ASN A 42 12.91 1.83 -17.02
C ASN A 42 11.82 0.78 -16.83
N TYR A 43 11.06 0.85 -15.74
CA TYR A 43 10.04 -0.17 -15.44
C TYR A 43 8.84 0.40 -14.69
N LEU A 44 7.74 -0.36 -14.72
CA LEU A 44 6.54 -0.07 -13.93
C LEU A 44 6.59 -0.84 -12.62
N VAL A 45 6.20 -0.17 -11.54
CA VAL A 45 6.15 -0.78 -10.21
C VAL A 45 4.95 -0.27 -9.44
N THR A 46 4.39 -1.15 -8.61
CA THR A 46 3.34 -0.82 -7.66
C THR A 46 3.93 -0.89 -6.26
N SER A 47 3.63 0.11 -5.42
CA SER A 47 4.15 0.21 -4.06
C SER A 47 3.16 0.90 -3.13
N THR A 48 3.27 0.65 -1.83
CA THR A 48 2.55 1.40 -0.79
C THR A 48 3.32 2.63 -0.31
N LEU A 49 4.57 2.81 -0.74
CA LEU A 49 5.37 3.99 -0.41
C LEU A 49 4.90 5.18 -1.24
N ASP A 50 4.61 6.29 -0.55
CA ASP A 50 4.35 7.57 -1.19
C ASP A 50 5.60 8.06 -1.97
N PRO A 51 5.47 9.06 -2.85
CA PRO A 51 6.56 9.44 -3.75
C PRO A 51 7.85 9.82 -3.02
N VAL A 52 7.74 10.50 -1.86
CA VAL A 52 8.90 10.92 -1.08
C VAL A 52 9.57 9.70 -0.44
N SER A 53 8.78 8.85 0.22
CA SER A 53 9.30 7.63 0.85
C SER A 53 9.89 6.66 -0.16
N TYR A 54 9.27 6.50 -1.33
CA TYR A 54 9.76 5.62 -2.40
C TYR A 54 11.11 6.09 -2.90
N LEU A 55 11.27 7.39 -3.21
CA LEU A 55 12.55 7.96 -3.61
C LEU A 55 13.60 7.74 -2.52
N SER A 56 13.32 8.10 -1.26
CA SER A 56 14.27 7.95 -0.16
C SER A 56 14.74 6.51 0.03
N TYR A 57 13.85 5.52 -0.11
CA TYR A 57 14.19 4.11 0.00
C TYR A 57 15.10 3.62 -1.14
N HIS A 58 14.96 4.18 -2.35
CA HIS A 58 15.67 3.75 -3.56
C HIS A 58 16.88 4.64 -3.90
N GLY A 59 17.49 5.28 -2.90
CA GLY A 59 18.71 6.10 -3.10
C GLY A 59 18.47 7.56 -3.48
N GLY A 60 17.22 8.02 -3.42
CA GLY A 60 16.83 9.40 -3.62
C GLY A 60 16.80 9.85 -5.08
N ASN A 61 16.64 11.17 -5.26
CA ASN A 61 16.50 11.80 -6.57
C ASN A 61 17.81 11.79 -7.39
N GLU A 62 18.95 11.45 -6.78
CA GLU A 62 20.22 11.28 -7.50
C GLU A 62 20.33 9.90 -8.16
N ALA A 63 19.66 8.88 -7.61
CA ALA A 63 19.71 7.51 -8.12
C ALA A 63 18.63 7.24 -9.17
N ILE A 64 17.40 7.68 -8.90
CA ILE A 64 16.23 7.41 -9.75
C ILE A 64 15.36 8.67 -9.95
N ALA A 65 14.57 8.66 -11.02
CA ALA A 65 13.39 9.48 -11.18
C ALA A 65 12.13 8.60 -11.17
N ILE A 66 11.02 9.15 -10.70
CA ILE A 66 9.72 8.49 -10.73
C ILE A 66 8.67 9.42 -11.33
N ASP A 67 7.80 8.85 -12.16
CA ASP A 67 6.53 9.50 -12.54
C ASP A 67 5.39 8.74 -11.87
N LEU A 68 4.52 9.44 -11.13
CA LEU A 68 3.31 8.84 -10.56
C LEU A 68 2.23 8.70 -11.64
N LEU A 69 1.81 7.47 -11.91
CA LEU A 69 0.82 7.18 -12.95
C LEU A 69 -0.60 7.10 -12.40
N ARG A 70 -0.76 6.36 -11.29
CA ARG A 70 -2.06 6.17 -10.63
C ARG A 70 -1.89 5.93 -9.14
N THR A 71 -2.95 6.22 -8.40
CA THR A 71 -3.06 5.89 -6.98
C THR A 71 -4.49 5.46 -6.65
N TRP A 72 -4.62 4.53 -5.71
CA TRP A 72 -5.92 4.09 -5.20
C TRP A 72 -5.81 3.72 -3.73
N THR A 73 -6.95 3.72 -3.04
CA THR A 73 -7.04 3.30 -1.64
C THR A 73 -7.49 1.85 -1.60
N CYS A 74 -6.76 1.03 -0.85
CA CYS A 74 -7.12 -0.33 -0.52
C CYS A 74 -7.63 -0.39 0.93
N ARG A 75 -8.71 -1.12 1.14
CA ARG A 75 -9.19 -1.48 2.48
C ARG A 75 -8.54 -2.78 2.93
N GLY A 76 -8.16 -2.85 4.19
CA GLY A 76 -7.60 -4.05 4.82
C GLY A 76 -6.12 -3.94 5.15
N TYR A 77 -5.50 -5.10 5.35
CA TYR A 77 -4.18 -5.26 5.95
C TYR A 77 -3.09 -5.55 4.92
N THR A 78 -1.95 -4.85 5.01
CA THR A 78 -0.79 -4.95 4.11
C THR A 78 0.28 -5.97 4.55
N GLY A 79 0.15 -6.58 5.73
CA GLY A 79 1.17 -7.52 6.19
C GLY A 79 1.06 -8.92 5.61
N ALA A 80 2.00 -9.78 5.98
CA ALA A 80 2.17 -11.13 5.44
C ALA A 80 2.35 -11.19 3.91
N SER A 81 2.92 -10.14 3.32
CA SER A 81 3.22 -10.05 1.88
C SER A 81 2.02 -10.31 0.98
N LYS A 82 0.82 -9.93 1.44
CA LYS A 82 -0.39 -10.01 0.62
C LYS A 82 -0.26 -9.13 -0.61
N GLU A 83 -0.83 -9.59 -1.71
CA GLU A 83 -0.92 -8.81 -2.94
C GLU A 83 -1.73 -7.53 -2.71
N HIS A 84 -1.39 -6.49 -3.47
CA HIS A 84 -2.13 -5.23 -3.46
C HIS A 84 -3.55 -5.44 -4.00
N CYS A 85 -4.52 -4.69 -3.48
CA CYS A 85 -5.86 -4.71 -4.05
C CYS A 85 -5.85 -4.16 -5.49
N ASN A 86 -6.81 -4.59 -6.30
CA ASN A 86 -6.96 -4.11 -7.67
C ASN A 86 -7.34 -2.62 -7.71
N PRO A 87 -6.90 -1.88 -8.72
CA PRO A 87 -7.37 -0.52 -8.95
C PRO A 87 -8.85 -0.53 -9.35
N PRO A 88 -9.64 0.52 -9.00
CA PRO A 88 -11.10 0.53 -9.20
C PRO A 88 -11.57 0.29 -10.65
N LEU A 89 -10.81 0.74 -11.63
CA LEU A 89 -11.13 0.56 -13.05
C LEU A 89 -10.97 -0.89 -13.53
N GLU A 90 -10.10 -1.68 -12.89
CA GLU A 90 -9.99 -3.12 -13.18
C GLU A 90 -11.08 -3.90 -12.42
N GLU A 91 -11.44 -3.47 -11.22
CA GLU A 91 -12.51 -4.10 -10.44
C GLU A 91 -13.88 -4.01 -11.14
N SER A 92 -14.26 -2.84 -11.67
CA SER A 92 -15.51 -2.68 -12.43
C SER A 92 -15.62 -3.62 -13.63
N LYS A 93 -14.53 -3.80 -14.40
CA LYS A 93 -14.50 -4.72 -15.55
C LYS A 93 -14.62 -6.18 -15.15
N ILE A 94 -14.03 -6.58 -14.02
CA ILE A 94 -14.16 -7.94 -13.48
C ILE A 94 -15.62 -8.19 -13.09
N LEU A 95 -16.29 -7.20 -12.47
CA LEU A 95 -17.69 -7.30 -12.08
C LEU A 95 -18.65 -7.30 -13.29
N GLU A 96 -18.35 -6.54 -14.33
CA GLU A 96 -19.11 -6.56 -15.59
C GLU A 96 -18.89 -7.87 -16.37
N GLY A 97 -17.70 -8.44 -16.32
CA GLY A 97 -17.39 -9.73 -16.92
C GLY A 97 -18.05 -10.92 -16.22
N SER A 98 -18.21 -10.86 -14.89
CA SER A 98 -18.86 -11.92 -14.10
C SER A 98 -20.38 -11.88 -14.10
N ALA A 99 -20.99 -10.77 -14.53
CA ALA A 99 -22.44 -10.65 -14.71
C ALA A 99 -22.96 -11.21 -16.06
N ASN A 100 -22.05 -11.66 -16.94
CA ASN A 100 -22.36 -12.20 -18.27
C ASN A 100 -22.14 -13.72 -18.39
N LEU A 101 -22.06 -14.43 -17.26
CA LEU A 101 -22.03 -15.89 -17.12
C LEU A 101 -23.20 -16.35 -16.26
#